data_AF-A0A7L2Q4R0-F1
#
_entry.id   AF-A0A7L2Q4R0-F1
#
_cell.length_a   1.000
_cell.length_b   1.000
_cell.length_c   1.000
_cell.angle_alpha   90.00
_cell.angle_beta   90.00
_cell.angle_gamma   90.00
#
_symmetry.space_group_name_H-M   'P 1'
#
loop_
_entity.id
_entity.type
_entity.pdbx_description
1 polymer ?
#
loop_
_entity_poly.entity_id
_entity_poly.type
_entity_poly.pdbx_seq_one_letter_code
_entity_poly.pdbx_strand_id
1 'polypeptide(L)'
;APRPEAAGPLQDAELRAALDVLQCYDLHSIVEEWFIEVLQTDLQVYIAPEFWNCIGQYENTAEEPQCAALLLDAFSLLKCRLEPYLNSLELLEQWTKAGLLLGTGAQSLQEKVYTMFKAILFFSTTKSFQEMIQQFYSRTFRIYMRQWKKGEDGTNEWESSMSETEQESDPEEGGGEGQLCAGCSSKREQCWCPEAMEQFQQLNDILRRLNLLERVSADAVTTILHRMIEERMEQRCRGEYEHSFLNEFQEWIEKVIGWLSRVFLQDGPLAQSSPEASSTLKRWRCHVQRFFYRIYASMRIEELFSIIRDFPESKPAVEDLKFCLERTNQRQQLLSSLKSALEMRLLHPGVNTSDIITLYISAIKALRELDPSMVILEVACEPIRKYLRTREDTVRQIVAGLTGDAEGSGDLANELSKADPVTLENGQESDDDISEPGDWVPDPVDADPGKSSSKRRSSDIISLLVSIYGSKDLFINEYRTLLADRLLHQFNYSAER
;
A
#
# COMPACT_ATOMS: atom_id res chain seq x y z
N ALA A 1 12.73 27.78 49.10
CA ALA A 1 12.85 26.95 50.31
C ALA A 1 13.34 25.57 49.89
N PRO A 2 14.24 24.92 50.64
CA PRO A 2 14.67 23.56 50.30
C PRO A 2 13.45 22.62 50.43
N ARG A 3 13.16 21.84 49.37
CA ARG A 3 12.13 20.78 49.42
C ARG A 3 12.59 19.73 50.43
N PRO A 4 11.74 19.26 51.36
CA PRO A 4 12.09 18.17 52.24
C PRO A 4 12.29 16.90 51.42
N GLU A 5 13.35 16.17 51.73
CA GLU A 5 13.63 14.83 51.19
C GLU A 5 12.47 13.88 51.46
N ALA A 6 12.23 13.01 50.48
CA ALA A 6 11.31 11.86 50.43
C ALA A 6 10.63 11.48 51.77
N ALA A 7 9.42 11.99 51.99
CA ALA A 7 8.47 11.32 52.87
C ALA A 7 8.03 10.01 52.19
N GLY A 8 8.17 8.89 52.89
CA GLY A 8 7.66 7.59 52.42
C GLY A 8 6.15 7.65 52.12
N PRO A 9 5.59 6.64 51.41
CA PRO A 9 4.20 6.67 50.99
C PRO A 9 3.30 6.81 52.23
N LEU A 10 2.67 7.98 52.38
CA LEU A 10 1.66 8.22 53.39
C LEU A 10 0.57 7.16 53.23
N GLN A 11 0.14 6.56 54.34
CA GLN A 11 -0.89 5.52 54.29
C GLN A 11 -2.18 6.14 53.76
N ASP A 12 -2.81 5.53 52.76
CA ASP A 12 -4.08 5.96 52.15
C ASP A 12 -5.17 6.30 53.21
N ALA A 13 -5.12 5.65 54.37
CA ALA A 13 -5.96 5.95 55.53
C ALA A 13 -5.75 7.36 56.14
N GLU A 14 -4.51 7.83 56.22
CA GLU A 14 -4.18 9.17 56.75
C GLU A 14 -4.58 10.26 55.76
N LEU A 15 -4.41 10.00 54.47
CA LEU A 15 -4.82 10.90 53.40
C LEU A 15 -6.35 11.02 53.30
N ARG A 16 -7.10 9.93 53.49
CA ARG A 16 -8.57 9.98 53.60
C ARG A 16 -9.02 10.80 54.80
N ALA A 17 -8.40 10.62 55.97
CA ALA A 17 -8.74 11.41 57.16
C ALA A 17 -8.48 12.91 56.95
N ALA A 18 -7.39 13.27 56.27
CA ALA A 18 -7.11 14.65 55.88
C ALA A 18 -8.14 15.21 54.88
N LEU A 19 -8.60 14.39 53.93
CA LEU A 19 -9.66 14.76 53.00
C LEU A 19 -11.00 15.01 53.69
N ASP A 20 -11.39 14.18 54.65
CA ASP A 20 -12.61 14.37 55.43
C ASP A 20 -12.58 15.71 56.20
N VAL A 21 -11.40 16.12 56.68
CA VAL A 21 -11.21 17.44 57.29
C VAL A 21 -11.39 18.54 56.23
N LEU A 22 -10.80 18.41 55.04
CA LEU A 22 -10.96 19.38 53.95
C LEU A 22 -12.40 19.48 53.44
N GLN A 23 -13.15 18.38 53.48
CA GLN A 23 -14.57 18.35 53.15
C GLN A 23 -15.38 19.19 54.14
N CYS A 24 -15.02 19.16 55.43
CA CYS A 24 -15.69 19.97 56.45
C CYS A 24 -15.52 21.50 56.25
N TYR A 25 -14.57 21.92 55.42
CA TYR A 25 -14.30 23.33 55.09
C TYR A 25 -14.52 23.66 53.60
N ASP A 26 -15.23 22.80 52.84
CA ASP A 26 -15.53 22.98 51.40
C ASP A 26 -14.28 23.12 50.49
N LEU A 27 -13.10 22.70 50.94
CA LEU A 27 -11.83 22.79 50.19
C LEU A 27 -11.52 21.55 49.32
N HIS A 28 -12.38 20.54 49.38
CA HIS A 28 -12.18 19.26 48.69
C HIS A 28 -12.17 19.38 47.15
N SER A 29 -12.88 20.37 46.57
CA SER A 29 -12.92 20.61 45.12
C SER A 29 -11.61 21.18 44.55
N ILE A 30 -10.82 21.89 45.37
CA ILE A 30 -9.60 22.58 44.94
C ILE A 30 -8.44 21.58 44.74
N VAL A 31 -8.52 20.40 45.35
CA VAL A 31 -7.45 19.39 45.30
C VAL A 31 -7.18 18.91 43.87
N GLU A 32 -8.23 18.70 43.05
CA GLU A 32 -8.09 18.29 41.65
C GLU A 32 -7.42 19.40 40.81
N GLU A 33 -7.86 20.65 40.96
CA GLU A 33 -7.30 21.80 40.24
C GLU A 33 -5.85 22.07 40.65
N TRP A 34 -5.57 22.05 41.96
CA TRP A 34 -4.23 22.21 42.51
C TRP A 34 -3.28 21.13 41.99
N PHE A 35 -3.73 19.87 41.93
CA PHE A 35 -2.91 18.77 41.39
C PHE A 35 -2.55 19.02 39.92
N ILE A 36 -3.52 19.44 39.10
CA ILE A 36 -3.26 19.75 37.68
C ILE A 36 -2.29 20.92 37.55
N GLU A 37 -2.48 22.01 38.29
CA GLU A 37 -1.62 23.20 38.22
C GLU A 37 -0.18 22.92 38.66
N VAL A 38 -0.01 22.16 39.74
CA VAL A 38 1.32 21.75 40.23
C VAL A 38 1.99 20.83 39.21
N LEU A 39 1.27 19.83 38.69
CA LEU A 39 1.79 18.93 37.67
C LEU A 39 2.17 19.70 36.40
N GLN A 40 1.35 20.63 35.95
CA GLN A 40 1.64 21.47 34.79
C GLN A 40 2.92 22.29 35.00
N THR A 41 3.05 22.91 36.17
CA THR A 41 4.21 23.74 36.51
C THR A 41 5.48 22.91 36.58
N ASP A 42 5.45 21.77 37.28
CA ASP A 42 6.60 20.88 37.39
C ASP A 42 6.99 20.28 36.02
N LEU A 43 6.00 19.96 35.17
CA LEU A 43 6.23 19.44 33.82
C LEU A 43 6.90 20.46 32.92
N GLN A 44 6.48 21.72 32.95
CA GLN A 44 7.04 22.80 32.12
C GLN A 44 8.43 23.24 32.59
N VAL A 45 8.66 23.34 33.91
CA VAL A 45 9.88 23.94 34.46
C VAL A 45 11.00 22.92 34.62
N TYR A 46 10.70 21.69 35.03
CA TYR A 46 11.73 20.70 35.40
C TYR A 46 11.74 19.50 34.45
N ILE A 47 10.61 18.82 34.29
CA ILE A 47 10.57 17.49 33.66
C ILE A 47 10.79 17.56 32.15
N ALA A 48 10.09 18.46 31.43
CA ALA A 48 10.23 18.57 29.98
C ALA A 48 11.64 19.06 29.57
N PRO A 49 12.23 20.09 30.20
CA PRO A 49 13.61 20.48 29.88
C PRO A 49 14.64 19.41 30.23
N GLU A 50 14.50 18.69 31.36
CA GLU A 50 15.40 17.58 31.73
C GLU A 50 15.34 16.46 30.67
N PHE A 51 14.14 16.07 30.24
CA PHE A 51 13.92 15.09 29.17
C PHE A 51 14.54 15.54 27.84
N TRP A 52 14.24 16.75 27.38
CA TRP A 52 14.76 17.24 26.09
C TRP A 52 16.27 17.51 26.12
N ASN A 53 16.85 17.84 27.27
CA ASN A 53 18.31 17.94 27.44
C ASN A 53 18.98 16.57 27.35
N CYS A 54 18.36 15.52 27.90
CA CYS A 54 18.81 14.15 27.64
C CYS A 54 18.81 13.93 26.13
N ILE A 55 17.66 14.10 25.44
CA ILE A 55 17.53 13.90 23.98
C ILE A 55 18.51 14.77 23.15
N GLY A 56 18.88 15.96 23.63
CA GLY A 56 19.88 16.82 22.99
C GLY A 56 21.31 16.27 23.05
N GLN A 57 21.66 15.42 24.03
CA GLN A 57 22.98 14.79 24.10
C GLN A 57 23.24 13.80 22.95
N TYR A 58 22.18 13.38 22.25
CA TYR A 58 22.21 12.38 21.18
C TYR A 58 22.57 12.97 19.83
N GLU A 59 22.35 14.28 19.62
CA GLU A 59 22.77 14.95 18.39
C GLU A 59 24.29 14.85 18.16
N ASN A 60 25.04 14.46 19.19
CA ASN A 60 26.49 14.32 19.19
C ASN A 60 27.01 12.87 19.18
N THR A 61 26.14 11.85 19.23
CA THR A 61 26.55 10.42 19.28
C THR A 61 26.39 9.73 17.93
N ALA A 62 27.43 9.00 17.48
CA ALA A 62 27.49 8.38 16.15
C ALA A 62 27.05 6.90 16.10
N GLU A 63 26.89 6.22 17.24
CA GLU A 63 26.62 4.77 17.28
C GLU A 63 25.14 4.45 17.55
N GLU A 64 24.48 3.73 16.63
CA GLU A 64 23.08 3.26 16.76
C GLU A 64 22.73 2.59 18.12
N PRO A 65 23.52 1.65 18.68
CA PRO A 65 23.17 1.00 19.94
C PRO A 65 23.23 1.93 21.15
N GLN A 66 24.14 2.92 21.13
CA GLN A 66 24.23 3.93 22.18
C GLN A 66 23.02 4.87 22.12
N CYS A 67 22.59 5.24 20.91
CA CYS A 67 21.35 6.02 20.72
C CYS A 67 20.12 5.28 21.25
N ALA A 68 20.01 3.97 21.02
CA ALA A 68 18.90 3.16 21.51
C ALA A 68 18.89 3.06 23.05
N ALA A 69 20.05 2.82 23.67
CA ALA A 69 20.20 2.75 25.12
C ALA A 69 19.90 4.09 25.79
N LEU A 70 20.48 5.17 25.27
CA LEU A 70 20.18 6.50 25.76
C LEU A 70 18.67 6.77 25.64
N LEU A 71 18.02 6.44 24.52
CA LEU A 71 16.58 6.72 24.32
C LEU A 71 15.76 6.05 25.41
N LEU A 72 16.10 4.79 25.71
CA LEU A 72 15.50 4.06 26.82
C LEU A 72 15.76 4.75 28.17
N ASP A 73 16.97 5.25 28.42
CA ASP A 73 17.32 5.99 29.64
C ASP A 73 16.52 7.30 29.80
N ALA A 74 16.32 8.06 28.72
CA ALA A 74 15.51 9.28 28.75
C ALA A 74 14.04 8.97 29.08
N PHE A 75 13.48 7.91 28.48
CA PHE A 75 12.11 7.49 28.78
C PHE A 75 11.98 6.84 30.16
N SER A 76 13.00 6.15 30.66
CA SER A 76 13.00 5.58 32.01
C SER A 76 13.08 6.69 33.07
N LEU A 77 13.90 7.73 32.86
CA LEU A 77 13.94 8.93 33.69
C LEU A 77 12.58 9.63 33.70
N LEU A 78 11.97 9.83 32.53
CA LEU A 78 10.63 10.42 32.41
C LEU A 78 9.60 9.61 33.20
N LYS A 79 9.61 8.27 33.10
CA LYS A 79 8.76 7.39 33.88
C LYS A 79 8.99 7.58 35.38
N CYS A 80 10.24 7.55 35.85
CA CYS A 80 10.55 7.74 37.27
C CYS A 80 10.06 9.09 37.82
N ARG A 81 10.13 10.16 37.02
CA ARG A 81 9.64 11.49 37.40
C ARG A 81 8.12 11.57 37.43
N LEU A 82 7.43 10.86 36.52
CA LEU A 82 5.96 10.88 36.41
C LEU A 82 5.26 9.85 37.31
N GLU A 83 5.95 8.79 37.74
CA GLU A 83 5.40 7.73 38.57
C GLU A 83 4.67 8.22 39.84
N PRO A 84 5.21 9.17 40.64
CA PRO A 84 4.51 9.65 41.83
C PRO A 84 3.19 10.35 41.49
N TYR A 85 3.16 11.09 40.37
CA TYR A 85 1.95 11.75 39.90
C TYR A 85 0.93 10.76 39.35
N LEU A 86 1.36 9.69 38.67
CA LEU A 86 0.48 8.62 38.22
C LEU A 86 -0.15 7.86 39.39
N ASN A 87 0.62 7.52 40.42
CA ASN A 87 0.09 6.88 41.63
C ASN A 87 -0.90 7.81 42.35
N SER A 88 -0.61 9.11 42.41
CA SER A 88 -1.52 10.11 42.99
C SER A 88 -2.79 10.27 42.16
N LEU A 89 -2.70 10.19 40.84
CA LEU A 89 -3.83 10.22 39.91
C LEU A 89 -4.75 9.00 40.09
N GLU A 90 -4.20 7.80 40.25
CA GLU A 90 -4.98 6.59 40.53
C GLU A 90 -5.72 6.70 41.86
N LEU A 91 -5.10 7.26 42.90
CA LEU A 91 -5.74 7.51 44.19
C LEU A 91 -6.87 8.55 44.08
N LEU A 92 -6.62 9.66 43.39
CA LEU A 92 -7.63 10.69 43.14
C LEU A 92 -8.83 10.11 42.38
N GLU A 93 -8.59 9.29 41.35
CA GLU A 93 -9.66 8.65 40.59
C GLU A 93 -10.48 7.67 41.43
N GLN A 94 -9.85 6.92 42.34
CA GLN A 94 -10.55 6.08 43.30
C GLN A 94 -11.44 6.90 44.23
N TRP A 95 -10.97 8.06 44.70
CA TRP A 95 -11.75 8.96 45.56
C TRP A 95 -12.89 9.64 44.81
N THR A 96 -12.70 10.04 43.56
CA THR A 96 -13.78 10.55 42.70
C THR A 96 -14.84 9.47 42.44
N LYS A 97 -14.43 8.22 42.18
CA LYS A 97 -15.37 7.07 42.03
C LYS A 97 -16.11 6.74 43.32
N ALA A 98 -15.48 6.94 44.49
CA ALA A 98 -16.10 6.77 45.80
C ALA A 98 -17.05 7.93 46.19
N GLY A 99 -17.14 8.99 45.37
CA GLY A 99 -17.99 10.15 45.62
C GLY A 99 -17.45 11.12 46.68
N LEU A 100 -16.17 11.03 47.03
CA LEU A 100 -15.51 11.92 48.00
C LEU A 100 -15.15 13.29 47.40
N LEU A 101 -15.07 13.37 46.07
CA LEU A 101 -14.74 14.58 45.32
C LEU A 101 -15.88 14.94 44.35
N LEU A 102 -16.18 16.24 44.23
CA LEU A 102 -17.03 16.78 43.18
C LEU A 102 -16.23 16.73 41.87
N GLY A 103 -16.29 15.60 41.18
CA GLY A 103 -15.48 15.36 39.98
C GLY A 103 -15.54 16.49 38.96
N THR A 104 -14.40 16.83 38.38
CA THR A 104 -14.29 17.94 37.41
C THR A 104 -14.95 17.64 36.04
N GLY A 105 -16.25 17.89 35.92
CA GLY A 105 -16.94 18.13 34.64
C GLY A 105 -16.96 16.95 33.65
N ALA A 106 -16.96 17.27 32.34
CA ALA A 106 -17.28 16.34 31.24
C ALA A 106 -16.14 15.39 30.81
N GLN A 107 -14.91 15.59 31.28
CA GLN A 107 -13.74 14.75 30.96
C GLN A 107 -13.13 14.20 32.24
N SER A 108 -12.70 12.94 32.22
CA SER A 108 -12.02 12.33 33.36
C SER A 108 -10.70 13.06 33.69
N LEU A 109 -10.33 13.11 34.97
CA LEU A 109 -9.06 13.70 35.42
C LEU A 109 -7.86 13.06 34.68
N GLN A 110 -7.95 11.76 34.44
CA GLN A 110 -6.94 10.97 33.74
C GLN A 110 -6.76 11.41 32.28
N GLU A 111 -7.84 11.67 31.54
CA GLU A 111 -7.78 12.21 30.18
C GLU A 111 -7.12 13.59 30.14
N LYS A 112 -7.43 14.46 31.10
CA LYS A 112 -6.81 15.81 31.19
C LYS A 112 -5.30 15.70 31.43
N VAL A 113 -4.87 14.81 32.31
CA VAL A 113 -3.44 14.59 32.58
C VAL A 113 -2.73 14.02 31.36
N TYR A 114 -3.29 13.02 30.69
CA TYR A 114 -2.66 12.45 29.49
C TYR A 114 -2.64 13.41 28.30
N THR A 115 -3.69 14.21 28.10
CA THR A 115 -3.68 15.26 27.07
C THR A 115 -2.65 16.34 27.40
N MET A 116 -2.49 16.69 28.68
CA MET A 116 -1.43 17.60 29.13
C MET A 116 -0.02 17.03 28.88
N PHE A 117 0.23 15.75 29.16
CA PHE A 117 1.51 15.11 28.82
C PHE A 117 1.79 15.19 27.31
N LYS A 118 0.80 14.83 26.48
CA LYS A 118 0.92 14.88 25.01
C LYS A 118 1.17 16.30 24.50
N ALA A 119 0.52 17.30 25.08
CA ALA A 119 0.65 18.70 24.67
C ALA A 119 1.97 19.33 25.14
N ILE A 120 2.39 19.14 26.38
CA ILE A 120 3.58 19.82 26.90
C ILE A 120 4.86 19.15 26.40
N LEU A 121 4.88 17.81 26.35
CA LEU A 121 6.07 17.09 25.91
C LEU A 121 6.17 17.01 24.39
N PHE A 122 5.08 16.73 23.68
CA PHE A 122 5.12 16.34 22.26
C PHE A 122 4.29 17.24 21.34
N PHE A 123 3.97 18.49 21.70
CA PHE A 123 3.32 19.41 20.75
C PHE A 123 4.25 19.79 19.59
N SER A 124 5.51 20.10 19.88
CA SER A 124 6.55 20.39 18.89
C SER A 124 7.77 19.50 19.11
N THR A 125 7.84 18.38 18.40
CA THR A 125 9.00 17.48 18.41
C THR A 125 10.07 17.95 17.42
N THR A 126 11.35 17.78 17.75
CA THR A 126 12.46 18.05 16.82
C THR A 126 12.54 16.99 15.72
N LYS A 127 13.06 17.35 14.54
CA LYS A 127 13.28 16.39 13.44
C LYS A 127 14.27 15.29 13.84
N SER A 128 15.33 15.65 14.55
CA SER A 128 16.34 14.72 15.08
C SER A 128 15.68 13.61 15.93
N PHE A 129 14.72 13.96 16.77
CA PHE A 129 13.98 12.99 17.58
C PHE A 129 13.07 12.08 16.72
N GLN A 130 12.37 12.64 15.73
CA GLN A 130 11.54 11.84 14.82
C GLN A 130 12.37 10.83 14.02
N GLU A 131 13.52 11.25 13.49
CA GLU A 131 14.46 10.39 12.78
C GLU A 131 15.02 9.28 13.69
N MET A 132 15.36 9.61 14.93
CA MET A 132 15.85 8.64 15.92
C MET A 132 14.81 7.55 16.21
N ILE A 133 13.56 7.93 16.45
CA ILE A 133 12.47 6.97 16.67
C ILE A 133 12.24 6.16 15.39
N GLN A 134 12.25 6.79 14.22
CA GLN A 134 12.09 6.09 12.95
C GLN A 134 13.20 5.05 12.73
N GLN A 135 14.46 5.37 13.04
CA GLN A 135 15.58 4.42 12.94
C GLN A 135 15.42 3.26 13.92
N PHE A 136 15.05 3.54 15.17
CA PHE A 136 14.82 2.51 16.20
C PHE A 136 13.69 1.55 15.82
N TYR A 137 12.53 2.05 15.41
CA TYR A 137 11.41 1.21 14.98
C TYR A 137 11.70 0.50 13.64
N SER A 138 12.45 1.13 12.71
CA SER A 138 12.88 0.47 11.47
C SER A 138 13.73 -0.77 11.78
N ARG A 139 14.61 -0.65 12.78
CA ARG A 139 15.54 -1.70 13.20
C ARG A 139 14.80 -2.91 13.73
N THR A 140 13.89 -2.67 14.65
CA THR A 140 13.11 -3.70 15.35
C THR A 140 12.17 -4.41 14.39
N PHE A 141 11.59 -3.67 13.44
CA PHE A 141 10.83 -4.25 12.34
C PHE A 141 11.68 -5.19 11.47
N ARG A 142 12.87 -4.77 11.02
CA ARG A 142 13.76 -5.62 10.21
C ARG A 142 14.17 -6.89 10.95
N ILE A 143 14.46 -6.78 12.25
CA ILE A 143 14.78 -7.93 13.10
C ILE A 143 13.58 -8.89 13.17
N TYR A 144 12.38 -8.36 13.38
CA TYR A 144 11.14 -9.15 13.42
C TYR A 144 10.91 -9.91 12.11
N MET A 145 10.95 -9.22 10.97
CA MET A 145 10.71 -9.86 9.66
C MET A 145 11.75 -10.95 9.34
N ARG A 146 12.98 -10.83 9.84
CA ARG A 146 14.00 -11.87 9.69
C ARG A 146 13.70 -13.12 10.54
N GLN A 147 13.23 -12.94 11.78
CA GLN A 147 12.84 -14.07 12.62
C GLN A 147 11.75 -14.90 11.95
N TRP A 148 10.85 -14.25 11.22
CA TRP A 148 9.85 -14.91 10.38
C TRP A 148 10.45 -15.66 9.19
N LYS A 149 11.30 -15.02 8.38
CA LYS A 149 11.94 -15.69 7.23
C LYS A 149 12.68 -16.99 7.63
N LYS A 150 13.34 -17.00 8.79
CA LYS A 150 14.01 -18.20 9.32
C LYS A 150 13.04 -19.31 9.77
N GLY A 151 11.79 -18.98 10.08
CA GLY A 151 10.77 -19.97 10.43
C GLY A 151 10.22 -20.71 9.21
N GLU A 152 10.16 -20.05 8.05
CA GLU A 152 9.67 -20.62 6.79
C GLU A 152 10.70 -21.54 6.13
N ASP A 153 11.98 -21.17 6.10
CA ASP A 153 13.06 -22.04 5.58
C ASP A 153 13.25 -23.34 6.39
N GLY A 154 12.76 -23.39 7.63
CA GLY A 154 12.83 -24.59 8.47
C GLY A 154 11.67 -25.56 8.28
N THR A 155 10.62 -25.20 7.52
CA THR A 155 9.38 -26.01 7.40
C THR A 155 9.09 -26.51 5.99
N ASN A 156 9.74 -26.00 4.95
CA ASN A 156 9.50 -26.38 3.54
C ASN A 156 10.51 -27.39 2.95
N GLU A 157 11.01 -28.36 3.72
CA GLU A 157 11.88 -29.44 3.20
C GLU A 157 11.13 -30.58 2.49
N TRP A 158 9.79 -30.54 2.33
CA TRP A 158 9.03 -31.67 1.75
C TRP A 158 8.16 -31.38 0.51
N GLU A 159 8.21 -30.20 -0.11
CA GLU A 159 7.43 -29.95 -1.36
C GLU A 159 8.24 -29.33 -2.49
N SER A 160 9.51 -29.73 -2.65
CA SER A 160 10.25 -29.49 -3.90
C SER A 160 10.49 -30.81 -4.62
N SER A 161 9.47 -31.28 -5.32
CA SER A 161 9.64 -32.17 -6.47
C SER A 161 8.64 -31.78 -7.54
N MET A 162 9.18 -31.39 -8.69
CA MET A 162 8.51 -30.96 -9.93
C MET A 162 8.13 -29.48 -10.04
N SER A 163 9.15 -28.64 -10.26
CA SER A 163 9.16 -27.68 -11.38
C SER A 163 10.59 -27.20 -11.59
N GLU A 164 11.26 -27.78 -12.60
CA GLU A 164 12.50 -27.22 -13.14
C GLU A 164 12.13 -26.06 -14.05
N THR A 165 12.32 -24.82 -13.58
CA THR A 165 12.62 -23.67 -14.45
C THR A 165 13.21 -22.53 -13.63
N GLU A 166 14.41 -22.12 -14.05
CA GLU A 166 14.99 -20.79 -13.87
C GLU A 166 15.41 -20.38 -12.45
N GLN A 167 16.62 -20.84 -12.12
CA GLN A 167 17.55 -20.10 -11.30
C GLN A 167 17.80 -18.71 -11.92
N GLU A 168 17.01 -17.71 -11.54
CA GLU A 168 17.48 -16.34 -11.58
C GLU A 168 18.17 -16.02 -10.25
N SER A 169 19.49 -15.96 -10.38
CA SER A 169 20.42 -15.44 -9.40
C SER A 169 19.99 -14.07 -8.88
N ASP A 170 19.55 -14.05 -7.64
CA ASP A 170 19.59 -12.87 -6.78
C ASP A 170 21.00 -12.26 -6.90
N PRO A 171 21.17 -11.00 -7.34
CA PRO A 171 22.48 -10.36 -7.35
C PRO A 171 22.83 -9.92 -5.93
N GLU A 172 22.85 -10.85 -4.97
CA GLU A 172 23.54 -10.74 -3.70
C GLU A 172 23.82 -12.09 -2.98
N GLU A 173 23.73 -13.22 -3.68
CA GLU A 173 24.40 -14.47 -3.25
C GLU A 173 25.53 -14.86 -4.20
N GLY A 174 26.37 -13.88 -4.53
CA GLY A 174 27.74 -14.11 -5.00
C GLY A 174 28.64 -14.46 -3.82
N GLY A 175 29.15 -15.69 -3.78
CA GLY A 175 29.96 -16.20 -2.69
C GLY A 175 31.19 -15.34 -2.33
N GLY A 176 31.34 -15.10 -1.03
CA GLY A 176 32.58 -14.69 -0.39
C GLY A 176 32.65 -13.21 0.02
N GLU A 177 32.61 -12.97 1.35
CA GLU A 177 32.82 -11.70 2.10
C GLU A 177 31.54 -10.92 2.46
N GLY A 178 31.03 -10.89 3.70
CA GLY A 178 31.48 -11.51 4.93
C GLY A 178 30.45 -11.29 6.05
N GLN A 179 30.45 -12.21 7.02
CA GLN A 179 30.26 -12.02 8.47
C GLN A 179 29.22 -11.02 9.04
N LEU A 180 28.38 -10.31 8.30
CA LEU A 180 27.49 -9.27 8.80
C LEU A 180 26.07 -9.81 9.08
N CYS A 181 25.41 -9.22 10.06
CA CYS A 181 24.09 -9.58 10.52
C CYS A 181 23.05 -8.82 9.68
N ALA A 182 22.22 -9.54 8.94
CA ALA A 182 21.18 -8.99 8.07
C ALA A 182 20.10 -8.13 8.79
N GLY A 183 20.05 -8.18 10.13
CA GLY A 183 19.31 -7.16 10.90
C GLY A 183 20.25 -6.03 11.27
N CYS A 184 21.31 -6.43 12.00
CA CYS A 184 22.52 -5.74 12.46
C CYS A 184 23.18 -4.65 11.63
N SER A 185 23.44 -4.92 10.36
CA SER A 185 24.56 -4.26 9.68
C SER A 185 25.92 -4.77 10.18
N SER A 186 26.04 -5.13 11.47
CA SER A 186 27.28 -5.46 12.20
C SER A 186 27.71 -6.92 12.04
N LYS A 187 28.97 -7.24 12.34
CA LYS A 187 29.47 -8.63 12.32
C LYS A 187 28.63 -9.55 13.24
N ARG A 188 28.47 -10.84 12.89
CA ARG A 188 27.68 -11.83 13.67
C ARG A 188 28.12 -11.91 15.14
N GLU A 189 29.41 -11.72 15.41
CA GLU A 189 29.99 -11.71 16.76
C GLU A 189 29.65 -10.43 17.56
N GLN A 190 29.28 -9.35 16.88
CA GLN A 190 28.89 -8.06 17.48
C GLN A 190 27.39 -7.80 17.25
N CYS A 191 26.60 -8.86 17.21
CA CYS A 191 25.18 -8.77 16.91
C CYS A 191 24.40 -8.22 18.11
N TRP A 192 23.85 -7.01 17.98
CA TRP A 192 23.02 -6.38 19.02
C TRP A 192 21.51 -6.56 18.82
N CYS A 193 21.08 -7.41 17.88
CA CYS A 193 19.65 -7.72 17.67
C CYS A 193 18.86 -8.22 18.89
N PRO A 194 19.38 -9.09 19.79
CA PRO A 194 18.61 -9.50 20.97
C PRO A 194 18.42 -8.34 21.95
N GLU A 195 19.48 -7.57 22.21
CA GLU A 195 19.45 -6.36 23.02
C GLU A 195 18.46 -5.33 22.48
N ALA A 196 18.48 -5.09 21.16
CA ALA A 196 17.54 -4.17 20.50
C ALA A 196 16.07 -4.56 20.73
N MET A 197 15.76 -5.87 20.72
CA MET A 197 14.40 -6.36 20.92
C MET A 197 13.97 -6.24 22.39
N GLU A 198 14.89 -6.45 23.34
CA GLU A 198 14.64 -6.23 24.76
C GLU A 198 14.40 -4.74 25.04
N GLN A 199 15.28 -3.86 24.57
CA GLN A 199 15.12 -2.40 24.68
C GLN A 199 13.81 -1.92 24.04
N PHE A 200 13.39 -2.53 22.92
CA PHE A 200 12.11 -2.25 22.29
C PHE A 200 10.91 -2.64 23.14
N GLN A 201 10.95 -3.82 23.78
CA GLN A 201 9.89 -4.24 24.69
C GLN A 201 9.82 -3.32 25.91
N GLN A 202 10.97 -2.99 26.51
CA GLN A 202 11.05 -2.08 27.65
C GLN A 202 10.55 -0.68 27.31
N LEU A 203 10.97 -0.12 26.17
CA LEU A 203 10.50 1.19 25.71
C LEU A 203 9.00 1.20 25.46
N ASN A 204 8.47 0.21 24.73
CA ASN A 204 7.03 0.14 24.48
C ASN A 204 6.24 -0.04 25.78
N ASP A 205 6.77 -0.74 26.78
CA ASP A 205 6.14 -0.86 28.09
C ASP A 205 6.08 0.48 28.83
N ILE A 206 7.18 1.24 28.82
CA ILE A 206 7.24 2.59 29.37
C ILE A 206 6.24 3.51 28.64
N LEU A 207 6.25 3.52 27.31
CA LEU A 207 5.35 4.34 26.49
C LEU A 207 3.87 3.99 26.69
N ARG A 208 3.55 2.69 26.87
CA ARG A 208 2.19 2.25 27.21
C ARG A 208 1.77 2.74 28.58
N ARG A 209 2.62 2.59 29.60
CA ARG A 209 2.31 3.03 30.97
C ARG A 209 2.09 4.54 31.06
N LEU A 210 2.80 5.32 30.26
CA LEU A 210 2.64 6.77 30.18
C LEU A 210 1.51 7.24 29.25
N ASN A 211 0.81 6.33 28.56
CA ASN A 211 -0.19 6.64 27.52
C ASN A 211 0.36 7.56 26.41
N LEU A 212 1.62 7.31 26.00
CA LEU A 212 2.34 8.07 24.98
C LEU A 212 2.65 7.26 23.72
N LEU A 213 2.43 5.94 23.74
CA LEU A 213 2.77 5.03 22.63
C LEU A 213 2.21 5.54 21.30
N GLU A 214 0.89 5.72 21.19
CA GLU A 214 0.27 6.18 19.93
C GLU A 214 0.78 7.56 19.49
N ARG A 215 1.03 8.48 20.43
CA ARG A 215 1.48 9.84 20.10
C ARG A 215 2.90 9.86 19.53
N VAL A 216 3.76 8.99 20.03
CA VAL A 216 5.21 8.97 19.78
C VAL A 216 5.58 8.01 18.66
N SER A 217 4.99 6.81 18.62
CA SER A 217 5.38 5.76 17.67
C SER A 217 4.54 5.73 16.39
N ALA A 218 3.28 6.21 16.39
CA ALA A 218 2.38 6.01 15.25
C ALA A 218 2.90 6.63 13.94
N ASP A 219 3.49 7.82 13.99
CA ASP A 219 4.04 8.51 12.81
C ASP A 219 5.27 7.76 12.26
N ALA A 220 6.19 7.38 13.15
CA ALA A 220 7.37 6.60 12.80
C ALA A 220 6.99 5.25 12.19
N VAL A 221 6.09 4.51 12.85
CA VAL A 221 5.57 3.23 12.39
C VAL A 221 4.92 3.37 11.01
N THR A 222 4.05 4.36 10.81
CA THR A 222 3.37 4.60 9.53
C THR A 222 4.38 4.87 8.41
N THR A 223 5.39 5.71 8.68
CA THR A 223 6.43 6.04 7.71
C THR A 223 7.30 4.82 7.36
N ILE A 224 7.62 3.98 8.34
CA ILE A 224 8.34 2.73 8.12
C ILE A 224 7.52 1.78 7.25
N LEU A 225 6.25 1.58 7.57
CA LEU A 225 5.35 0.73 6.79
C LEU A 225 5.27 1.19 5.34
N HIS A 226 5.06 2.48 5.11
CA HIS A 226 4.99 3.04 3.77
C HIS A 226 6.29 2.80 2.98
N ARG A 227 7.44 3.19 3.56
CA ARG A 227 8.75 3.02 2.91
C ARG A 227 9.03 1.55 2.59
N MET A 228 8.68 0.65 3.49
CA MET A 228 8.96 -0.78 3.31
C MET A 228 8.06 -1.45 2.28
N ILE A 229 6.80 -1.02 2.18
CA ILE A 229 5.91 -1.46 1.12
C ILE A 229 6.46 -0.99 -0.22
N GLU A 230 6.89 0.27 -0.32
CA GLU A 230 7.50 0.83 -1.53
C GLU A 230 8.79 0.09 -1.91
N GLU A 231 9.74 -0.08 -0.98
CA GLU A 231 11.00 -0.81 -1.20
C GLU A 231 10.76 -2.25 -1.67
N ARG A 232 9.87 -2.99 -1.00
CA ARG A 232 9.57 -4.38 -1.37
C ARG A 232 8.93 -4.47 -2.74
N MET A 233 8.02 -3.56 -3.05
CA MET A 233 7.30 -3.56 -4.32
C MET A 233 8.23 -3.21 -5.49
N GLU A 234 9.10 -2.22 -5.29
CA GLU A 234 10.13 -1.83 -6.25
C GLU A 234 11.09 -2.98 -6.56
N GLN A 235 11.49 -3.76 -5.54
CA GLN A 235 12.41 -4.89 -5.70
C GLN A 235 11.79 -6.14 -6.34
N ARG A 236 10.51 -6.42 -6.06
CA ARG A 236 9.88 -7.72 -6.38
C ARG A 236 8.86 -7.66 -7.50
N CYS A 237 8.31 -6.49 -7.79
CA CYS A 237 7.19 -6.37 -8.74
C CYS A 237 7.56 -5.61 -10.00
N ARG A 238 8.60 -4.78 -9.96
CA ARG A 238 8.94 -3.90 -11.09
C ARG A 238 9.49 -4.71 -12.26
N GLY A 239 8.90 -4.56 -13.44
CA GLY A 239 9.29 -5.30 -14.64
C GLY A 239 8.79 -6.74 -14.75
N GLU A 240 8.23 -7.34 -13.69
CA GLU A 240 7.69 -8.70 -13.70
C GLU A 240 6.15 -8.68 -13.87
N TYR A 241 5.65 -9.30 -14.94
CA TYR A 241 4.23 -9.26 -15.31
C TYR A 241 3.53 -10.62 -15.40
N GLU A 242 4.29 -11.71 -15.40
CA GLU A 242 3.80 -13.08 -15.63
C GLU A 242 3.23 -13.74 -14.37
N HIS A 243 3.40 -13.13 -13.20
CA HIS A 243 2.96 -13.65 -11.92
C HIS A 243 2.06 -12.66 -11.18
N SER A 244 1.06 -13.19 -10.47
CA SER A 244 0.22 -12.40 -9.56
C SER A 244 0.91 -12.28 -8.21
N PHE A 245 1.05 -11.05 -7.72
CA PHE A 245 1.70 -10.78 -6.44
C PHE A 245 0.69 -10.56 -5.30
N LEU A 246 -0.60 -10.45 -5.58
CA LEU A 246 -1.60 -10.04 -4.58
C LEU A 246 -1.64 -10.97 -3.37
N ASN A 247 -1.61 -12.29 -3.57
CA ASN A 247 -1.66 -13.25 -2.47
C ASN A 247 -0.40 -13.20 -1.60
N GLU A 248 0.78 -13.14 -2.21
CA GLU A 248 2.06 -13.01 -1.50
C GLU A 248 2.06 -11.76 -0.60
N PHE A 249 1.61 -10.63 -1.14
CA PHE A 249 1.53 -9.39 -0.37
C PHE A 249 0.45 -9.42 0.70
N GLN A 250 -0.69 -10.10 0.49
CA GLN A 250 -1.71 -10.26 1.54
C GLN A 250 -1.16 -11.06 2.72
N GLU A 251 -0.49 -12.18 2.48
CA GLU A 251 0.16 -12.97 3.53
C GLU A 251 1.27 -12.19 4.23
N TRP A 252 2.06 -11.43 3.46
CA TRP A 252 3.08 -10.56 4.01
C TRP A 252 2.49 -9.45 4.88
N ILE A 253 1.37 -8.83 4.46
CA ILE A 253 0.65 -7.83 5.24
C ILE A 253 0.19 -8.44 6.57
N GLU A 254 -0.25 -9.70 6.63
CA GLU A 254 -0.57 -10.36 7.91
C GLU A 254 0.62 -10.38 8.87
N LYS A 255 1.82 -10.70 8.37
CA LYS A 255 3.05 -10.69 9.17
C LYS A 255 3.35 -9.29 9.69
N VAL A 256 3.13 -8.27 8.86
CA VAL A 256 3.27 -6.86 9.26
C VAL A 256 2.26 -6.46 10.33
N ILE A 257 0.99 -6.87 10.19
CA ILE A 257 -0.04 -6.67 11.21
C ILE A 257 0.32 -7.40 12.50
N GLY A 258 0.93 -8.58 12.42
CA GLY A 258 1.47 -9.31 13.57
C GLY A 258 2.62 -8.60 14.28
N TRP A 259 3.42 -7.80 13.57
CA TRP A 259 4.39 -6.92 14.22
C TRP A 259 3.69 -5.74 14.90
N LEU A 260 2.73 -5.12 14.23
CA LEU A 260 1.94 -4.01 14.79
C LEU A 260 1.18 -4.43 16.05
N SER A 261 0.66 -5.66 16.08
CA SER A 261 0.05 -6.19 17.29
C SER A 261 1.05 -6.29 18.42
N ARG A 262 2.31 -6.72 18.19
CA ARG A 262 3.34 -6.70 19.25
C ARG A 262 3.76 -5.30 19.70
N VAL A 263 3.65 -4.30 18.82
CA VAL A 263 3.96 -2.90 19.17
C VAL A 263 2.86 -2.31 20.05
N PHE A 264 1.61 -2.45 19.63
CA PHE A 264 0.46 -1.76 20.21
C PHE A 264 -0.33 -2.58 21.23
N LEU A 265 -0.20 -3.91 21.23
CA LEU A 265 -0.93 -4.83 22.10
C LEU A 265 0.05 -5.77 22.82
N GLN A 266 -0.21 -6.07 24.10
CA GLN A 266 0.53 -7.13 24.79
C GLN A 266 0.01 -8.51 24.41
N ASP A 267 0.91 -9.49 24.40
CA ASP A 267 0.66 -10.94 24.53
C ASP A 267 0.15 -11.30 25.96
N GLY A 268 -0.81 -10.54 26.48
CA GLY A 268 -1.47 -10.85 27.75
C GLY A 268 -2.64 -11.81 27.50
N PRO A 269 -2.80 -12.92 28.24
CA PRO A 269 -3.90 -13.87 28.07
C PRO A 269 -5.31 -13.25 28.27
N LEU A 270 -5.38 -12.03 28.82
CA LEU A 270 -6.62 -11.24 29.01
C LEU A 270 -6.85 -10.18 27.92
N ALA A 271 -5.85 -9.87 27.08
CA ALA A 271 -5.93 -8.81 26.06
C ALA A 271 -6.52 -9.31 24.73
N GLN A 272 -6.52 -10.63 24.50
CA GLN A 272 -7.02 -11.26 23.28
C GLN A 272 -8.55 -11.18 23.10
N SER A 273 -9.28 -10.67 24.11
CA SER A 273 -10.75 -10.62 24.13
C SER A 273 -11.34 -9.21 24.31
N SER A 274 -10.57 -8.14 24.13
CA SER A 274 -11.16 -6.79 24.09
C SER A 274 -11.65 -6.44 22.67
N PRO A 275 -12.92 -6.03 22.49
CA PRO A 275 -13.45 -5.65 21.17
C PRO A 275 -12.74 -4.43 20.58
N GLU A 276 -12.18 -3.57 21.42
CA GLU A 276 -11.46 -2.36 21.02
C GLU A 276 -10.10 -2.68 20.37
N ALA A 277 -9.32 -3.61 20.93
CA ALA A 277 -8.06 -4.07 20.33
C ALA A 277 -8.26 -4.73 18.95
N SER A 278 -9.38 -5.46 18.79
CA SER A 278 -9.75 -6.03 17.48
C SER A 278 -10.09 -4.93 16.47
N SER A 279 -10.75 -3.86 16.91
CA SER A 279 -11.15 -2.74 16.03
C SER A 279 -9.95 -1.92 15.53
N THR A 280 -8.95 -1.68 16.37
CA THR A 280 -7.73 -0.93 16.01
C THR A 280 -6.88 -1.72 15.03
N LEU A 281 -6.68 -3.04 15.26
CA LEU A 281 -5.98 -3.91 14.32
C LEU A 281 -6.69 -3.99 12.96
N LYS A 282 -8.02 -4.07 12.94
CA LYS A 282 -8.80 -4.01 11.69
C LYS A 282 -8.60 -2.70 10.94
N ARG A 283 -8.54 -1.56 11.67
CA ARG A 283 -8.26 -0.25 11.08
C ARG A 283 -6.86 -0.19 10.47
N TRP A 284 -5.85 -0.70 11.17
CA TRP A 284 -4.48 -0.82 10.66
C TRP A 284 -4.39 -1.70 9.43
N ARG A 285 -5.04 -2.88 9.45
CA ARG A 285 -5.14 -3.77 8.30
C ARG A 285 -5.73 -3.07 7.09
N CYS A 286 -6.87 -2.40 7.26
CA CYS A 286 -7.52 -1.66 6.19
C CYS A 286 -6.63 -0.53 5.67
N HIS A 287 -5.94 0.19 6.56
CA HIS A 287 -5.02 1.26 6.18
C HIS A 287 -3.85 0.75 5.34
N VAL A 288 -3.17 -0.30 5.80
CA VAL A 288 -2.02 -0.91 5.11
C VAL A 288 -2.45 -1.51 3.77
N GLN A 289 -3.56 -2.24 3.71
CA GLN A 289 -4.08 -2.80 2.47
C GLN A 289 -4.43 -1.71 1.45
N ARG A 290 -5.12 -0.64 1.89
CA ARG A 290 -5.48 0.48 1.00
C ARG A 290 -4.23 1.22 0.51
N PHE A 291 -3.23 1.39 1.36
CA PHE A 291 -1.95 1.98 0.97
C PHE A 291 -1.26 1.10 -0.07
N PHE A 292 -1.15 -0.21 0.19
CA PHE A 292 -0.59 -1.19 -0.74
C PHE A 292 -1.27 -1.14 -2.11
N TYR A 293 -2.61 -1.29 -2.17
CA TYR A 293 -3.33 -1.27 -3.45
C TYR A 293 -3.11 0.04 -4.22
N ARG A 294 -3.02 1.17 -3.52
CA ARG A 294 -2.75 2.46 -4.17
C ARG A 294 -1.37 2.53 -4.79
N ILE A 295 -0.33 2.08 -4.07
CA ILE A 295 1.04 2.10 -4.60
C ILE A 295 1.18 1.07 -5.74
N TYR A 296 0.62 -0.13 -5.57
CA TYR A 296 0.66 -1.19 -6.57
C TYR A 296 -0.05 -0.80 -7.86
N ALA A 297 -1.25 -0.23 -7.76
CA ALA A 297 -1.96 0.31 -8.92
C ALA A 297 -1.17 1.44 -9.59
N SER A 298 -0.57 2.35 -8.82
CA SER A 298 0.24 3.44 -9.39
C SER A 298 1.41 2.91 -10.20
N MET A 299 2.17 1.95 -9.67
CA MET A 299 3.28 1.34 -10.39
C MET A 299 2.80 0.62 -11.66
N ARG A 300 1.76 -0.22 -11.55
CA ARG A 300 1.21 -0.95 -12.72
C ARG A 300 0.62 -0.01 -13.77
N ILE A 301 0.11 1.15 -13.39
CA ILE A 301 -0.33 2.21 -14.32
C ILE A 301 0.85 2.82 -15.08
N GLU A 302 1.99 3.04 -14.43
CA GLU A 302 3.20 3.54 -15.09
C GLU A 302 3.77 2.52 -16.08
N GLU A 303 3.68 1.24 -15.75
CA GLU A 303 4.17 0.13 -16.57
C GLU A 303 3.15 -0.38 -17.59
N LEU A 304 1.91 0.14 -17.58
CA LEU A 304 0.78 -0.43 -18.33
C LEU A 304 1.04 -0.55 -19.84
N PHE A 305 1.80 0.38 -20.41
CA PHE A 305 2.20 0.28 -21.83
C PHE A 305 3.04 -0.99 -22.10
N SER A 306 4.00 -1.30 -21.23
CA SER A 306 4.84 -2.49 -21.35
C SER A 306 4.02 -3.75 -21.07
N ILE A 307 3.15 -3.72 -20.05
CA ILE A 307 2.20 -4.80 -19.75
C ILE A 307 1.34 -5.12 -20.98
N ILE A 308 0.78 -4.12 -21.65
CA ILE A 308 -0.02 -4.30 -22.87
C ILE A 308 0.80 -4.90 -24.01
N ARG A 309 2.06 -4.48 -24.17
CA ARG A 309 2.96 -5.00 -25.21
C ARG A 309 3.24 -6.49 -25.02
N ASP A 310 3.38 -6.92 -23.77
CA ASP A 310 3.79 -8.29 -23.41
C ASP A 310 2.57 -9.23 -23.20
N PHE A 311 1.35 -8.78 -23.53
CA PHE A 311 0.13 -9.59 -23.47
C PHE A 311 0.13 -10.64 -24.60
N PRO A 312 -0.19 -11.93 -24.36
CA PRO A 312 -1.00 -12.48 -23.26
C PRO A 312 -0.26 -12.94 -22.00
N GLU A 313 1.07 -13.04 -22.02
CA GLU A 313 1.86 -13.54 -20.88
C GLU A 313 1.69 -12.65 -19.65
N SER A 314 1.50 -11.35 -19.86
CA SER A 314 1.24 -10.35 -18.82
C SER A 314 -0.19 -10.34 -18.24
N LYS A 315 -1.04 -11.33 -18.56
CA LYS A 315 -2.44 -11.39 -18.10
C LYS A 315 -2.59 -11.31 -16.57
N PRO A 316 -1.79 -11.98 -15.73
CA PRO A 316 -1.89 -11.89 -14.27
C PRO A 316 -1.72 -10.44 -13.75
N ALA A 317 -0.80 -9.67 -14.33
CA ALA A 317 -0.62 -8.26 -13.96
C ALA A 317 -1.84 -7.39 -14.29
N VAL A 318 -2.56 -7.69 -15.38
CA VAL A 318 -3.80 -7.01 -15.75
C VAL A 318 -4.93 -7.34 -14.78
N GLU A 319 -5.05 -8.61 -14.38
CA GLU A 319 -6.05 -9.06 -13.39
C GLU A 319 -5.78 -8.45 -12.00
N ASP A 320 -4.51 -8.38 -11.58
CA ASP A 320 -4.15 -7.73 -10.33
C ASP A 320 -4.48 -6.24 -10.36
N LEU A 321 -4.19 -5.56 -11.47
CA LEU A 321 -4.51 -4.14 -11.64
C LEU A 321 -6.03 -3.91 -11.61
N LYS A 322 -6.82 -4.78 -12.25
CA LYS A 322 -8.30 -4.75 -12.17
C LYS A 322 -8.77 -4.82 -10.72
N PHE A 323 -8.29 -5.80 -9.96
CA PHE A 323 -8.63 -5.98 -8.55
C PHE A 323 -8.28 -4.74 -7.71
N CYS A 324 -7.14 -4.10 -7.99
CA CYS A 324 -6.71 -2.87 -7.31
C CYS A 324 -7.55 -1.65 -7.71
N LEU A 325 -7.95 -1.53 -8.98
CA LEU A 325 -8.78 -0.41 -9.46
C LEU A 325 -10.20 -0.42 -8.88
N GLU A 326 -10.75 -1.58 -8.54
CA GLU A 326 -12.03 -1.66 -7.81
C GLU A 326 -11.93 -1.10 -6.38
N ARG A 327 -10.74 -1.14 -5.79
CA ARG A 327 -10.45 -0.75 -4.39
C ARG A 327 -9.78 0.62 -4.29
N THR A 328 -9.45 1.23 -5.43
CA THR A 328 -8.76 2.52 -5.53
C THR A 328 -9.53 3.45 -6.47
N ASN A 329 -9.43 4.76 -6.26
CA ASN A 329 -10.07 5.74 -7.16
C ASN A 329 -9.09 6.23 -8.25
N GLN A 330 -8.36 5.32 -8.89
CA GLN A 330 -7.24 5.66 -9.79
C GLN A 330 -7.51 5.50 -11.29
N ARG A 331 -8.77 5.23 -11.68
CA ARG A 331 -9.18 5.08 -13.10
C ARG A 331 -8.80 6.28 -13.98
N GLN A 332 -8.97 7.51 -13.48
CA GLN A 332 -8.60 8.73 -14.22
C GLN A 332 -7.08 8.88 -14.37
N GLN A 333 -6.31 8.51 -13.33
CA GLN A 333 -4.85 8.48 -13.41
C GLN A 333 -4.40 7.49 -14.48
N LEU A 334 -4.99 6.30 -14.53
CA LEU A 334 -4.74 5.29 -15.56
C LEU A 334 -4.97 5.85 -16.96
N LEU A 335 -6.13 6.44 -17.21
CA LEU A 335 -6.47 7.03 -18.51
C LEU A 335 -5.45 8.09 -18.95
N SER A 336 -5.09 9.01 -18.05
CA SER A 336 -4.13 10.08 -18.34
C SER A 336 -2.72 9.55 -18.62
N SER A 337 -2.25 8.60 -17.81
CA SER A 337 -0.94 7.97 -17.93
C SER A 337 -0.83 7.17 -19.23
N LEU A 338 -1.80 6.29 -19.49
CA LEU A 338 -1.80 5.45 -20.68
C LEU A 338 -1.89 6.28 -21.96
N LYS A 339 -2.74 7.30 -22.00
CA LYS A 339 -2.83 8.22 -23.14
C LYS A 339 -1.49 8.91 -23.41
N SER A 340 -0.86 9.44 -22.37
CA SER A 340 0.46 10.07 -22.49
C SER A 340 1.53 9.08 -22.96
N ALA A 341 1.50 7.83 -22.47
CA ALA A 341 2.44 6.80 -22.88
C ALA A 341 2.27 6.40 -24.35
N LEU A 342 1.03 6.26 -24.83
CA LEU A 342 0.73 5.98 -26.23
C LEU A 342 1.21 7.11 -27.16
N GLU A 343 0.91 8.37 -26.82
CA GLU A 343 1.34 9.53 -27.60
C GLU A 343 2.87 9.66 -27.67
N MET A 344 3.57 9.40 -26.56
CA MET A 344 5.02 9.54 -26.48
C MET A 344 5.80 8.36 -27.09
N ARG A 345 5.30 7.12 -26.96
CA ARG A 345 6.06 5.90 -27.29
C ARG A 345 5.60 5.19 -28.56
N LEU A 346 4.36 5.43 -29.02
CA LEU A 346 3.77 4.71 -30.16
C LEU A 346 3.37 5.64 -31.32
N LEU A 347 2.74 6.77 -31.01
CA LEU A 347 2.08 7.61 -32.01
C LEU A 347 3.01 8.68 -32.60
N HIS A 348 4.17 8.24 -33.08
CA HIS A 348 5.14 9.10 -33.76
C HIS A 348 5.57 8.51 -35.11
N PRO A 349 6.04 9.33 -36.07
CA PRO A 349 6.35 8.88 -37.43
C PRO A 349 7.40 7.77 -37.54
N GLY A 350 8.23 7.59 -36.51
CA GLY A 350 9.27 6.56 -36.48
C GLY A 350 8.79 5.12 -36.23
N VAL A 351 7.51 4.89 -35.88
CA VAL A 351 6.97 3.53 -35.67
C VAL A 351 6.31 3.00 -36.94
N ASN A 352 6.50 1.73 -37.28
CA ASN A 352 5.83 1.11 -38.43
C ASN A 352 4.33 0.94 -38.18
N THR A 353 3.52 1.00 -39.23
CA THR A 353 2.07 0.84 -39.14
C THR A 353 1.68 -0.54 -38.59
N SER A 354 2.43 -1.58 -38.96
CA SER A 354 2.28 -2.94 -38.44
C SER A 354 2.36 -2.98 -36.92
N ASP A 355 3.39 -2.36 -36.34
CA ASP A 355 3.66 -2.40 -34.90
C ASP A 355 2.57 -1.65 -34.11
N ILE A 356 2.06 -0.54 -34.67
CA ILE A 356 0.93 0.20 -34.09
C ILE A 356 -0.33 -0.65 -34.09
N ILE A 357 -0.61 -1.37 -35.18
CA ILE A 357 -1.78 -2.26 -35.29
C ILE A 357 -1.62 -3.43 -34.30
N THR A 358 -0.46 -4.09 -34.26
CA THR A 358 -0.20 -5.20 -33.34
C THR A 358 -0.38 -4.77 -31.88
N LEU A 359 0.21 -3.64 -31.48
CA LEU A 359 0.03 -3.14 -30.11
C LEU A 359 -1.43 -2.73 -29.84
N TYR A 360 -2.16 -2.20 -30.83
CA TYR A 360 -3.58 -1.90 -30.67
C TYR A 360 -4.41 -3.16 -30.47
N ILE A 361 -4.09 -4.27 -31.14
CA ILE A 361 -4.74 -5.57 -30.93
C ILE A 361 -4.45 -6.07 -29.50
N SER A 362 -3.20 -6.04 -29.06
CA SER A 362 -2.84 -6.41 -27.69
C SER A 362 -3.53 -5.50 -26.65
N ALA A 363 -3.64 -4.20 -26.94
CA ALA A 363 -4.38 -3.25 -26.10
C ALA A 363 -5.87 -3.59 -26.03
N ILE A 364 -6.49 -4.00 -27.14
CA ILE A 364 -7.89 -4.42 -27.14
C ILE A 364 -8.08 -5.64 -26.22
N LYS A 365 -7.20 -6.63 -26.33
CA LYS A 365 -7.28 -7.86 -25.53
C LYS A 365 -7.04 -7.58 -24.04
N ALA A 366 -5.97 -6.85 -23.71
CA ALA A 366 -5.62 -6.54 -22.33
C ALA A 366 -6.64 -5.61 -21.64
N LEU A 367 -7.08 -4.53 -22.31
CA LEU A 367 -8.02 -3.58 -21.70
C LEU A 367 -9.44 -4.14 -21.58
N ARG A 368 -9.81 -5.13 -22.40
CA ARG A 368 -11.07 -5.88 -22.26
C ARG A 368 -11.08 -6.72 -20.97
N GLU A 369 -9.96 -7.33 -20.62
CA GLU A 369 -9.81 -8.07 -19.36
C GLU A 369 -9.85 -7.11 -18.15
N LEU A 370 -9.15 -5.97 -18.27
CA LEU A 370 -9.08 -4.92 -17.25
C LEU A 370 -10.44 -4.28 -16.95
N ASP A 371 -11.17 -3.86 -18.01
CA ASP A 371 -12.44 -3.15 -17.92
C ASP A 371 -13.47 -3.79 -18.86
N PRO A 372 -14.33 -4.70 -18.36
CA PRO A 372 -15.36 -5.35 -19.16
C PRO A 372 -16.36 -4.38 -19.80
N SER A 373 -16.47 -3.14 -19.28
CA SER A 373 -17.31 -2.11 -19.90
C SER A 373 -16.75 -1.57 -21.22
N MET A 374 -15.46 -1.84 -21.52
CA MET A 374 -14.71 -1.35 -22.67
C MET A 374 -14.56 0.18 -22.74
N VAL A 375 -14.94 0.90 -21.69
CA VAL A 375 -14.88 2.37 -21.65
C VAL A 375 -13.44 2.86 -21.53
N ILE A 376 -12.58 2.19 -20.74
CA ILE A 376 -11.15 2.53 -20.68
C ILE A 376 -10.51 2.43 -22.07
N LEU A 377 -10.75 1.32 -22.78
CA LEU A 377 -10.26 1.10 -24.14
C LEU A 377 -10.75 2.18 -25.09
N GLU A 378 -12.04 2.51 -25.00
CA GLU A 378 -12.62 3.54 -25.84
C GLU A 378 -11.92 4.89 -25.65
N VAL A 379 -11.75 5.34 -24.40
CA VAL A 379 -11.17 6.65 -24.11
C VAL A 379 -9.65 6.66 -24.36
N ALA A 380 -8.92 5.65 -23.86
CA ALA A 380 -7.47 5.61 -23.93
C ALA A 380 -6.93 5.39 -25.36
N CYS A 381 -7.62 4.59 -26.19
CA CYS A 381 -7.18 4.30 -27.54
C CYS A 381 -7.78 5.22 -28.61
N GLU A 382 -8.53 6.25 -28.24
CA GLU A 382 -9.00 7.29 -29.18
C GLU A 382 -7.85 7.92 -30.00
N PRO A 383 -6.69 8.26 -29.41
CA PRO A 383 -5.56 8.83 -30.16
C PRO A 383 -4.99 7.84 -31.18
N ILE A 384 -4.96 6.54 -30.87
CA ILE A 384 -4.50 5.49 -31.81
C ILE A 384 -5.38 5.50 -33.05
N ARG A 385 -6.72 5.51 -32.88
CA ARG A 385 -7.66 5.54 -34.01
C ARG A 385 -7.54 6.79 -34.86
N LYS A 386 -7.36 7.96 -34.22
CA LYS A 386 -7.10 9.24 -34.92
C LYS A 386 -5.80 9.19 -35.73
N TYR A 387 -4.74 8.64 -35.15
CA TYR A 387 -3.44 8.55 -35.78
C TYR A 387 -3.44 7.58 -36.97
N LEU A 388 -4.02 6.38 -36.81
CA LEU A 388 -4.13 5.38 -37.87
C LEU A 388 -4.88 5.91 -39.11
N ARG A 389 -5.93 6.71 -38.93
CA ARG A 389 -6.64 7.38 -40.05
C ARG A 389 -5.76 8.34 -40.86
N THR A 390 -4.70 8.86 -40.26
CA THR A 390 -3.79 9.81 -40.91
C THR A 390 -2.77 9.08 -41.80
N ARG A 391 -2.57 7.77 -41.59
CA ARG A 391 -1.64 6.95 -42.34
C ARG A 391 -2.33 6.27 -43.52
N GLU A 392 -1.83 6.52 -44.72
CA GLU A 392 -2.38 6.02 -45.99
C GLU A 392 -2.23 4.49 -46.16
N ASP A 393 -1.23 3.90 -45.54
CA ASP A 393 -0.89 2.47 -45.69
C ASP A 393 -1.64 1.55 -44.73
N THR A 394 -2.41 2.09 -43.77
CA THR A 394 -3.06 1.32 -42.71
C THR A 394 -4.05 0.29 -43.22
N VAL A 395 -4.93 0.65 -44.16
CA VAL A 395 -5.96 -0.28 -44.67
C VAL A 395 -5.28 -1.48 -45.36
N ARG A 396 -4.26 -1.20 -46.16
CA ARG A 396 -3.46 -2.24 -46.82
C ARG A 396 -2.78 -3.17 -45.83
N GLN A 397 -2.21 -2.63 -44.75
CA GLN A 397 -1.58 -3.42 -43.68
C GLN A 397 -2.58 -4.31 -42.94
N ILE A 398 -3.77 -3.79 -42.62
CA ILE A 398 -4.83 -4.60 -41.99
C ILE A 398 -5.25 -5.74 -42.93
N VAL A 399 -5.53 -5.45 -44.20
CA VAL A 399 -5.95 -6.46 -45.18
C VAL A 399 -4.87 -7.54 -45.39
N ALA A 400 -3.60 -7.14 -45.52
CA ALA A 400 -2.47 -8.06 -45.61
C ALA A 400 -2.31 -8.93 -44.34
N GLY A 401 -2.65 -8.37 -43.18
CA GLY A 401 -2.70 -9.09 -41.92
C GLY A 401 -3.79 -10.15 -41.85
N LEU A 402 -4.97 -9.84 -42.40
CA LEU A 402 -6.10 -10.78 -42.50
C LEU A 402 -5.82 -11.91 -43.50
N THR A 403 -5.07 -11.66 -44.57
CA THR A 403 -4.68 -12.68 -45.57
C THR A 403 -3.45 -13.49 -45.17
N GLY A 404 -2.80 -13.16 -44.05
CA GLY A 404 -1.60 -13.84 -43.55
C GLY A 404 -0.34 -13.55 -44.37
N ASP A 405 -0.33 -12.49 -45.19
CA ASP A 405 0.81 -12.08 -46.02
C ASP A 405 1.83 -11.24 -45.24
N ALA A 406 1.41 -10.60 -44.15
CA ALA A 406 2.29 -9.77 -43.33
C ALA A 406 3.01 -10.61 -42.27
N GLU A 407 4.35 -10.65 -42.35
CA GLU A 407 5.21 -11.19 -41.28
C GLU A 407 4.88 -10.48 -39.96
N GLY A 408 4.40 -11.22 -38.95
CA GLY A 408 4.06 -10.68 -37.63
C GLY A 408 2.59 -10.29 -37.41
N SER A 409 1.70 -10.47 -38.39
CA SER A 409 0.26 -10.16 -38.26
C SER A 409 -0.67 -11.39 -38.25
N GLY A 410 -0.12 -12.58 -37.98
CA GLY A 410 -0.91 -13.83 -37.90
C GLY A 410 -2.02 -13.79 -36.84
N ASP A 411 -1.91 -12.88 -35.87
CA ASP A 411 -2.93 -12.65 -34.85
C ASP A 411 -4.27 -12.24 -35.46
N LEU A 412 -4.30 -11.39 -36.49
CA LEU A 412 -5.55 -10.96 -37.12
C LEU A 412 -6.26 -12.10 -37.86
N ALA A 413 -5.52 -12.96 -38.55
CA ALA A 413 -6.06 -14.15 -39.18
C ALA A 413 -6.59 -15.16 -38.15
N ASN A 414 -5.90 -15.30 -37.01
CA ASN A 414 -6.36 -16.12 -35.89
C ASN A 414 -7.63 -15.54 -35.25
N GLU A 415 -7.73 -14.22 -35.06
CA GLU A 415 -8.95 -13.57 -34.55
C GLU A 415 -10.12 -13.71 -35.54
N LEU A 416 -9.86 -13.66 -36.85
CA LEU A 416 -10.88 -13.96 -37.87
C LEU A 416 -11.42 -15.38 -37.75
N SER A 417 -10.55 -16.37 -37.50
CA SER A 417 -10.98 -17.77 -37.36
C SER A 417 -11.84 -18.01 -36.11
N LYS A 418 -11.75 -17.13 -35.11
CA LYS A 418 -12.54 -17.17 -33.87
C LYS A 418 -13.81 -16.33 -33.95
N ALA A 419 -13.90 -15.40 -34.88
CA ALA A 419 -15.06 -14.55 -35.07
C ALA A 419 -16.20 -15.38 -35.68
N ASP A 420 -17.36 -15.39 -35.03
CA ASP A 420 -18.54 -16.08 -35.55
C ASP A 420 -19.01 -15.40 -36.86
N PRO A 421 -19.25 -16.14 -37.96
CA PRO A 421 -19.69 -15.56 -39.22
C PRO A 421 -20.98 -14.73 -39.11
N VAL A 422 -21.82 -15.05 -38.13
CA VAL A 422 -23.13 -14.44 -37.90
C VAL A 422 -23.02 -13.01 -37.35
N THR A 423 -21.96 -12.66 -36.60
CA THR A 423 -21.76 -11.30 -36.06
C THR A 423 -21.17 -10.32 -37.10
N LEU A 424 -20.54 -10.83 -38.17
CA LEU A 424 -19.86 -10.02 -39.19
C LEU A 424 -20.79 -9.49 -40.29
N GLU A 425 -21.83 -10.25 -40.66
CA GLU A 425 -22.79 -9.88 -41.71
C GLU A 425 -23.84 -8.88 -41.23
N ASN A 426 -24.30 -9.02 -40.00
CA ASN A 426 -25.39 -8.24 -39.47
C ASN A 426 -24.90 -7.34 -38.33
N GLY A 427 -24.67 -6.06 -38.63
CA GLY A 427 -24.80 -5.00 -37.62
C GLY A 427 -26.24 -4.83 -37.11
N GLN A 428 -27.09 -5.85 -37.28
CA GLN A 428 -28.41 -5.98 -36.68
C GLN A 428 -28.22 -6.74 -35.38
N GLU A 429 -28.67 -6.10 -34.31
CA GLU A 429 -28.98 -6.71 -33.02
C GLU A 429 -29.46 -8.14 -33.24
N SER A 430 -28.65 -9.13 -32.88
CA SER A 430 -29.17 -10.47 -32.68
C SER A 430 -30.23 -10.33 -31.60
N ASP A 431 -31.47 -10.68 -31.91
CA ASP A 431 -32.60 -10.72 -30.96
C ASP A 431 -32.34 -11.75 -29.82
N ASP A 432 -31.24 -12.50 -29.91
CA ASP A 432 -30.68 -13.36 -28.86
C ASP A 432 -29.85 -12.61 -27.82
N ASP A 433 -29.60 -11.30 -28.00
CA ASP A 433 -28.93 -10.43 -27.02
C ASP A 433 -29.93 -9.90 -25.97
N ILE A 434 -30.91 -10.73 -25.60
CA ILE A 434 -31.67 -10.54 -24.35
C ILE A 434 -30.68 -10.88 -23.24
N SER A 435 -29.79 -9.93 -22.92
CA SER A 435 -29.13 -9.90 -21.61
C SER A 435 -30.24 -10.14 -20.59
N GLU A 436 -30.10 -11.15 -19.73
CA GLU A 436 -31.09 -11.35 -18.68
C GLU A 436 -31.23 -10.01 -17.93
N PRO A 437 -32.45 -9.60 -17.50
CA PRO A 437 -32.60 -8.29 -16.85
C PRO A 437 -31.65 -8.04 -15.66
N GLY A 438 -31.04 -9.10 -15.10
CA GLY A 438 -30.01 -9.05 -14.07
C GLY A 438 -28.57 -8.76 -14.55
N ASP A 439 -28.25 -8.95 -15.83
CA ASP A 439 -26.91 -8.73 -16.41
C ASP A 439 -26.67 -7.29 -16.88
N TRP A 440 -27.74 -6.50 -16.94
CA TRP A 440 -27.64 -5.09 -17.29
C TRP A 440 -27.01 -4.27 -16.16
N VAL A 441 -25.85 -3.69 -16.44
CA VAL A 441 -25.13 -2.78 -15.52
C VAL A 441 -24.99 -1.42 -16.20
N PRO A 442 -25.32 -0.31 -15.51
CA PRO A 442 -25.18 1.02 -16.07
C PRO A 442 -23.73 1.33 -16.47
N ASP A 443 -23.57 2.22 -17.44
CA ASP A 443 -22.25 2.68 -17.83
C ASP A 443 -21.55 3.45 -16.71
N PRO A 444 -20.21 3.36 -16.63
CA PRO A 444 -19.45 4.16 -15.70
C PRO A 444 -19.51 5.66 -16.06
N VAL A 445 -19.22 6.52 -15.09
CA VAL A 445 -19.39 7.99 -15.19
C VAL A 445 -18.55 8.66 -16.29
N ASP A 446 -17.50 7.99 -16.75
CA ASP A 446 -16.58 8.43 -17.80
C ASP A 446 -16.99 7.96 -19.21
N ALA A 447 -18.09 7.22 -19.35
CA ALA A 447 -18.61 6.80 -20.64
C ALA A 447 -19.23 7.97 -21.43
N ASP A 448 -19.02 7.97 -22.75
CA ASP A 448 -19.68 8.91 -23.65
C ASP A 448 -21.20 8.62 -23.70
N PRO A 449 -22.06 9.59 -23.34
CA PRO A 449 -23.52 9.41 -23.35
C PRO A 449 -24.11 9.21 -24.75
N GLY A 450 -23.36 9.52 -25.81
CA GLY A 450 -23.80 9.37 -27.20
C GLY A 450 -23.66 7.95 -27.76
N LYS A 451 -23.10 7.00 -27.01
CA LYS A 451 -22.76 5.65 -27.51
C LYS A 451 -23.38 4.55 -26.67
N SER A 452 -23.97 3.57 -27.33
CA SER A 452 -24.63 2.43 -26.69
C SER A 452 -23.61 1.49 -26.04
N SER A 453 -23.85 1.12 -24.78
CA SER A 453 -23.05 0.19 -23.99
C SER A 453 -22.96 -1.21 -24.61
N SER A 454 -24.07 -1.75 -25.10
CA SER A 454 -24.14 -3.08 -25.74
C SER A 454 -23.23 -3.13 -26.97
N LYS A 455 -23.30 -2.14 -27.86
CA LYS A 455 -22.45 -2.08 -29.07
C LYS A 455 -20.96 -2.01 -28.75
N ARG A 456 -20.56 -1.36 -27.65
CA ARG A 456 -19.16 -1.31 -27.22
C ARG A 456 -18.65 -2.68 -26.75
N ARG A 457 -19.50 -3.42 -26.03
CA ARG A 457 -19.14 -4.71 -25.42
C ARG A 457 -19.13 -5.87 -26.42
N SER A 458 -20.00 -5.85 -27.42
CA SER A 458 -20.12 -6.92 -28.43
C SER A 458 -19.20 -6.76 -29.65
N SER A 459 -18.40 -5.69 -29.72
CA SER A 459 -17.53 -5.44 -30.87
C SER A 459 -16.28 -6.33 -30.85
N ASP A 460 -16.13 -7.19 -31.86
CA ASP A 460 -14.91 -7.96 -32.12
C ASP A 460 -13.73 -7.08 -32.58
N ILE A 461 -12.50 -7.58 -32.44
CA ILE A 461 -11.27 -6.85 -32.80
C ILE A 461 -11.31 -6.33 -34.25
N ILE A 462 -11.78 -7.17 -35.18
CA ILE A 462 -11.92 -6.79 -36.60
C ILE A 462 -12.97 -5.70 -36.78
N SER A 463 -14.11 -5.82 -36.10
CA SER A 463 -15.16 -4.79 -36.15
C SER A 463 -14.65 -3.44 -35.60
N LEU A 464 -13.84 -3.46 -34.53
CA LEU A 464 -13.18 -2.29 -33.95
C LEU A 464 -12.21 -1.65 -34.95
N LEU A 465 -11.40 -2.44 -35.67
CA LEU A 465 -10.47 -1.95 -36.70
C LEU A 465 -11.21 -1.36 -37.91
N VAL A 466 -12.25 -2.03 -38.40
CA VAL A 466 -13.05 -1.54 -39.54
C VAL A 466 -13.83 -0.28 -39.16
N SER A 467 -14.33 -0.19 -37.92
CA SER A 467 -15.05 0.98 -37.41
C SER A 467 -14.21 2.27 -37.41
N ILE A 468 -12.87 2.15 -37.45
CA ILE A 468 -11.98 3.31 -37.58
C ILE A 468 -12.31 4.07 -38.86
N TYR A 469 -12.58 3.41 -39.98
CA TYR A 469 -12.78 4.09 -41.27
C TYR A 469 -14.25 4.35 -41.62
N GLY A 470 -15.19 3.77 -40.87
CA GLY A 470 -16.62 3.99 -41.02
C GLY A 470 -17.27 3.33 -42.25
N SER A 471 -16.54 3.09 -43.33
CA SER A 471 -16.99 2.32 -44.49
C SER A 471 -16.21 1.03 -44.69
N LYS A 472 -16.92 -0.05 -45.03
CA LYS A 472 -16.37 -1.34 -45.44
C LYS A 472 -15.77 -1.29 -46.87
N ASP A 473 -16.15 -0.31 -47.69
CA ASP A 473 -15.78 -0.22 -49.12
C ASP A 473 -14.26 -0.06 -49.32
N LEU A 474 -13.60 0.68 -48.42
CA LEU A 474 -12.15 0.87 -48.46
C LEU A 474 -11.41 -0.45 -48.30
N PHE A 475 -11.85 -1.29 -47.35
CA PHE A 475 -11.27 -2.62 -47.13
C PHE A 475 -11.52 -3.56 -48.31
N ILE A 476 -12.71 -3.52 -48.91
CA ILE A 476 -13.05 -4.35 -50.08
C ILE A 476 -12.20 -3.96 -51.29
N ASN A 477 -12.01 -2.66 -51.53
CA ASN A 477 -11.20 -2.19 -52.65
C ASN A 477 -9.71 -2.55 -52.51
N GLU A 478 -9.16 -2.40 -51.31
CA GLU A 478 -7.78 -2.84 -51.02
C GLU A 478 -7.63 -4.36 -51.14
N TYR A 479 -8.59 -5.14 -50.62
CA TYR A 479 -8.59 -6.59 -50.74
C TYR A 479 -8.62 -7.05 -52.21
N ARG A 480 -9.45 -6.42 -53.05
CA ARG A 480 -9.46 -6.68 -54.49
C ARG A 480 -8.14 -6.36 -55.17
N THR A 481 -7.51 -5.26 -54.78
CA THR A 481 -6.22 -4.82 -55.34
C THR A 481 -5.10 -5.78 -54.92
N LEU A 482 -5.07 -6.18 -53.66
CA LEU A 482 -4.13 -7.16 -53.12
C LEU A 482 -4.30 -8.52 -53.80
N LEU A 483 -5.54 -9.01 -53.95
CA LEU A 483 -5.82 -10.25 -54.68
C LEU A 483 -5.40 -10.17 -56.15
N ALA A 484 -5.66 -9.04 -56.82
CA ALA A 484 -5.23 -8.84 -58.21
C ALA A 484 -3.69 -8.91 -58.32
N ASP A 485 -2.96 -8.21 -57.44
CA ASP A 485 -1.50 -8.27 -57.40
C ASP A 485 -1.00 -9.68 -57.11
N ARG A 486 -1.59 -10.40 -56.15
CA ARG A 486 -1.24 -11.80 -55.86
C ARG A 486 -1.44 -12.71 -57.07
N LEU A 487 -2.61 -12.66 -57.72
CA LEU A 487 -2.90 -13.48 -58.90
C LEU A 487 -1.99 -13.17 -60.09
N LEU A 488 -1.53 -11.92 -60.21
CA LEU A 488 -0.57 -11.51 -61.24
C LEU A 488 0.87 -11.96 -60.93
N HIS A 489 1.25 -12.06 -59.66
CA HIS A 489 2.61 -12.43 -59.23
C HIS A 489 2.80 -13.92 -58.89
N GLN A 490 1.73 -14.68 -58.63
CA GLN A 490 1.81 -16.10 -58.30
C GLN A 490 1.88 -17.00 -59.53
N PHE A 491 3.05 -17.63 -59.73
CA PHE A 491 3.25 -18.74 -60.68
C PHE A 491 2.95 -20.13 -60.09
N ASN A 492 2.78 -20.23 -58.76
CA ASN A 492 2.38 -21.46 -58.07
C ASN A 492 0.96 -21.26 -57.51
N TYR A 493 0.03 -22.12 -57.94
CA TYR A 493 -1.39 -22.09 -57.59
C TYR A 493 -1.61 -22.28 -56.07
N SER A 494 -1.71 -21.20 -55.30
CA SER A 494 -2.29 -21.25 -53.95
C SER A 494 -3.80 -21.02 -54.05
N ALA A 495 -4.55 -22.08 -54.36
CA ALA A 495 -6.01 -22.01 -54.46
C ALA A 495 -6.73 -22.15 -53.09
N GLU A 496 -5.98 -22.41 -52.02
CA GLU A 496 -6.54 -22.82 -50.71
C GLU A 496 -6.54 -21.71 -49.64
N ARG A 497 -5.87 -20.55 -49.86
CA ARG A 497 -5.77 -19.46 -48.87
C ARG A 497 -5.94 -18.06 -49.47
#